data_AF-A0A7C8N106-F1
#
_entry.id   AF-A0A7C8N106-F1
#
_cell.length_a   1.000
_cell.length_b   1.000
_cell.length_c   1.000
_cell.angle_alpha   90.00
_cell.angle_beta   90.00
_cell.angle_gamma   90.00
#
_symmetry.space_group_name_H-M   'P 1'
#
loop_
_entity.id
_entity.type
_entity.pdbx_description
1 polymer ?
#
loop_
_entity_poly.entity_id
_entity_poly.type
_entity_poly.pdbx_seq_one_letter_code
_entity_poly.pdbx_strand_id
1 'polypeptide(L)'
;MQETHNFIVLGGSGAGLGIAHSFLKHIEPELAKLDKTYHPTLPGVGHAPFGRRALRAHRRWIQAVRFLAGGGPTGVEITGEIGHFLNGSTGWFSSRSSNPKAKVTVVTKGDKLLPVLNKSRALWAETLLNRVGVDVVYNVSVVSSTTDADGKTTVDLSNGEQWTADVYIPAWGVTPNSEYVPANFKNDQGYIKTNEATLRADAAGPRVYVAGDVGDYSRRGFHNLYSAIPVLAANIKRDLLAAAASDSLDTKPEGLGRSFTRNSSETQAVPIGPAGVGAVNGWGLPSFLTWLLKGRNYMIGNITVTVNGDMVKRDNTG
;
A
#
# COMPACT_ATOMS: atom_id res chain seq x y z
N MET A 1 13.08 10.24 41.01
CA MET A 1 12.99 11.22 39.90
C MET A 1 12.34 10.49 38.74
N GLN A 2 11.33 11.08 38.09
CA GLN A 2 10.77 10.49 36.86
C GLN A 2 11.85 10.52 35.78
N GLU A 3 12.18 9.36 35.23
CA GLU A 3 13.08 9.26 34.09
C GLU A 3 12.29 9.40 32.79
N THR A 4 12.81 10.24 31.91
CA THR A 4 12.19 10.60 30.64
C THR A 4 12.89 9.90 29.48
N HIS A 5 12.16 9.09 28.72
CA HIS A 5 12.66 8.36 27.56
C HIS A 5 12.01 8.82 26.26
N ASN A 6 12.68 8.61 25.11
CA ASN A 6 12.16 9.01 23.80
C ASN A 6 11.51 7.82 23.08
N PHE A 7 10.30 8.01 22.56
CA PHE A 7 9.66 7.09 21.61
C PHE A 7 9.55 7.78 20.26
N ILE A 8 10.32 7.33 19.27
CA ILE A 8 10.40 8.01 17.97
C ILE A 8 9.75 7.14 16.89
N VAL A 9 8.78 7.71 16.17
CA VAL A 9 8.14 7.06 15.01
C VAL A 9 8.57 7.79 13.74
N LEU A 10 9.45 7.14 12.97
CA LEU A 10 9.94 7.68 11.70
C LEU A 10 8.98 7.26 10.56
N GLY A 11 8.09 8.19 10.17
CA GLY A 11 7.16 8.03 9.05
C GLY A 11 5.68 8.18 9.42
N GLY A 12 4.94 9.01 8.69
CA GLY A 12 3.52 9.32 8.94
C GLY A 12 2.53 8.56 8.06
N SER A 13 2.90 7.38 7.56
CA SER A 13 1.95 6.50 6.84
C SER A 13 0.92 5.91 7.82
N GLY A 14 -0.10 5.21 7.29
CA GLY A 14 -1.08 4.52 8.14
C GLY A 14 -0.47 3.56 9.17
N ALA A 15 0.73 3.01 8.89
CA ALA A 15 1.48 2.18 9.81
C ALA A 15 2.04 2.97 11.01
N GLY A 16 2.69 4.10 10.74
CA GLY A 16 3.26 4.96 11.78
C GLY A 16 2.18 5.55 12.69
N LEU A 17 1.04 5.97 12.12
CA LEU A 17 -0.12 6.42 12.89
C LEU A 17 -0.69 5.28 13.75
N GLY A 18 -0.87 4.09 13.20
CA GLY A 18 -1.37 2.93 13.95
C GLY A 18 -0.50 2.60 15.18
N ILE A 19 0.82 2.64 15.04
CA ILE A 19 1.75 2.44 16.16
C ILE A 19 1.68 3.57 17.19
N ALA A 20 1.67 4.83 16.74
CA ALA A 20 1.57 5.99 17.64
C ALA A 20 0.30 5.95 18.49
N HIS A 21 -0.84 5.60 17.88
CA HIS A 21 -2.10 5.46 18.61
C HIS A 21 -2.10 4.29 19.59
N SER A 22 -1.57 3.13 19.19
CA SER A 22 -1.43 2.00 20.11
C SER A 22 -0.57 2.36 21.33
N PHE A 23 0.52 3.10 21.12
CA PHE A 23 1.41 3.53 22.18
C PHE A 23 0.69 4.41 23.21
N LEU A 24 0.10 5.52 22.77
CA LEU A 24 -0.59 6.48 23.63
C LEU A 24 -1.77 5.87 24.39
N LYS A 25 -2.56 5.04 23.72
CA LYS A 25 -3.82 4.54 24.27
C LYS A 25 -3.65 3.34 25.19
N HIS A 26 -2.61 2.53 24.97
CA HIS A 26 -2.51 1.21 25.59
C HIS A 26 -1.16 0.91 26.27
N ILE A 27 -0.08 1.55 25.85
CA ILE A 27 1.26 1.27 26.38
C ILE A 27 1.67 2.32 27.41
N GLU A 28 1.51 3.60 27.08
CA GLU A 28 1.86 4.72 27.98
C GLU A 28 1.17 4.65 29.36
N PRO A 29 -0.14 4.33 29.48
CA PRO A 29 -0.79 4.25 30.79
C PRO A 29 -0.23 3.16 31.71
N GLU A 30 0.36 2.10 31.13
CA GLU A 30 1.01 1.04 31.92
C GLU A 30 2.43 1.42 32.31
N LEU A 31 3.17 2.09 31.43
CA LEU A 31 4.50 2.61 31.73
C LEU A 31 4.45 3.68 32.84
N ALA A 32 3.40 4.51 32.86
CA ALA A 32 3.19 5.51 33.89
C ALA A 32 3.00 4.89 35.29
N LYS A 33 2.43 3.68 35.39
CA LYS A 33 2.31 2.95 36.67
C LYS A 33 3.67 2.48 37.22
N LEU A 34 4.70 2.48 36.39
CA LEU A 34 6.07 2.13 36.72
C LEU A 34 6.96 3.38 36.89
N ASP A 35 6.37 4.56 37.07
CA ASP A 35 7.07 5.84 37.19
C ASP A 35 7.98 6.21 35.98
N LYS A 36 7.72 5.62 34.81
CA LYS A 36 8.44 5.91 33.55
C LYS A 36 7.59 6.79 32.63
N THR A 37 8.19 7.82 32.06
CA THR A 37 7.52 8.73 31.11
C THR A 37 8.23 8.69 29.75
N TYR A 38 7.44 8.59 28.67
CA TYR A 38 7.96 8.53 27.30
C TYR A 38 7.39 9.67 26.46
N HIS A 39 8.24 10.38 25.73
CA HIS A 39 7.81 11.43 24.81
C HIS A 39 7.72 10.90 23.37
N PRO A 40 6.50 10.78 22.81
CA PRO A 40 6.33 10.39 21.42
C PRO A 40 6.70 11.53 20.49
N THR A 41 7.60 11.27 19.54
CA THR A 41 8.00 12.24 18.50
C THR A 41 7.74 11.68 17.10
N LEU A 42 6.98 12.43 16.30
CA LEU A 42 6.70 12.17 14.89
C LEU A 42 7.38 13.27 14.04
N PRO A 43 8.64 13.11 13.63
CA PRO A 43 9.26 14.07 12.73
C PRO A 43 8.51 14.14 11.39
N GLY A 44 8.18 15.36 10.97
CA GLY A 44 7.31 15.66 9.84
C GLY A 44 7.77 14.98 8.54
N VAL A 45 6.81 14.36 7.86
CA VAL A 45 7.01 13.71 6.56
C VAL A 45 7.25 14.78 5.49
N GLY A 46 8.35 14.66 4.75
CA GLY A 46 8.59 15.44 3.54
C GLY A 46 7.38 15.37 2.61
N HIS A 47 6.92 16.55 2.17
CA HIS A 47 5.74 16.72 1.35
C HIS A 47 5.92 16.11 -0.05
N ALA A 48 4.97 15.30 -0.50
CA ALA A 48 4.65 15.15 -1.91
C ALA A 48 3.21 15.66 -2.12
N PRO A 49 3.00 16.82 -2.77
CA PRO A 49 1.66 17.37 -2.95
C PRO A 49 1.03 16.77 -4.22
N PHE A 50 0.40 15.60 -4.12
CA PHE A 50 -0.49 15.10 -5.15
C PHE A 50 -1.85 14.79 -4.55
N GLY A 51 -2.88 15.58 -4.88
CA GLY A 51 -4.22 15.20 -4.46
C GLY A 51 -5.39 16.09 -4.84
N ARG A 52 -5.23 17.41 -5.09
CA ARG A 52 -6.44 18.26 -5.27
C ARG A 52 -6.36 19.37 -6.34
N ARG A 53 -5.22 19.59 -7.00
CA ARG A 53 -5.11 20.54 -8.13
C ARG A 53 -5.39 19.92 -9.50
N ALA A 54 -5.21 18.60 -9.67
CA ALA A 54 -5.34 17.93 -10.97
C ALA A 54 -6.78 17.86 -11.52
N LEU A 55 -7.80 17.81 -10.65
CA LEU A 55 -9.19 17.53 -11.05
C LEU A 55 -9.98 18.75 -11.56
N ARG A 56 -9.54 19.99 -11.31
CA ARG A 56 -10.29 21.21 -11.71
C ARG A 56 -9.84 21.84 -13.02
N ALA A 57 -8.66 21.49 -13.55
CA ALA A 57 -8.15 22.03 -14.81
C ALA A 57 -8.61 21.23 -16.07
N HIS A 58 -9.36 20.14 -15.90
CA HIS A 58 -9.49 19.08 -16.92
C HIS A 58 -10.72 19.16 -17.85
N ARG A 59 -11.32 20.35 -18.04
CA ARG A 59 -12.55 20.50 -18.85
C ARG A 59 -12.32 20.65 -20.37
N ARG A 60 -11.09 20.55 -20.88
CA ARG A 60 -10.76 20.97 -22.26
C ARG A 60 -10.10 19.93 -23.19
N TRP A 61 -9.94 18.66 -22.78
CA TRP A 61 -9.02 17.74 -23.49
C TRP A 61 -9.58 16.37 -23.92
N ILE A 62 -10.89 16.21 -24.11
CA ILE A 62 -11.45 14.91 -24.52
C ILE A 62 -11.50 14.80 -26.03
N GLN A 63 -10.34 14.66 -26.68
CA GLN A 63 -10.20 13.96 -27.95
C GLN A 63 -8.88 13.17 -27.94
N ALA A 64 -8.99 11.84 -27.99
CA ALA A 64 -7.89 10.85 -28.10
C ALA A 64 -6.87 10.75 -26.94
N VAL A 65 -7.30 10.91 -25.68
CA VAL A 65 -6.41 10.76 -24.52
C VAL A 65 -5.87 9.32 -24.41
N ARG A 66 -4.56 9.11 -24.62
CA ARG A 66 -3.89 7.84 -24.27
C ARG A 66 -3.44 7.87 -22.82
N PHE A 67 -4.11 7.08 -21.98
CA PHE A 67 -3.64 6.82 -20.62
C PHE A 67 -2.74 5.59 -20.63
N LEU A 68 -1.64 5.65 -19.91
CA LEU A 68 -0.69 4.55 -19.74
C LEU A 68 -0.40 4.34 -18.27
N ALA A 69 -0.69 3.13 -17.78
CA ALA A 69 -0.49 2.74 -16.38
C ALA A 69 0.04 1.30 -16.30
N GLY A 70 0.66 0.94 -15.17
CA GLY A 70 1.21 -0.39 -14.92
C GLY A 70 0.13 -1.43 -14.62
N GLY A 71 0.34 -2.69 -14.99
CA GLY A 71 -0.60 -3.80 -14.73
C GLY A 71 -0.75 -4.26 -13.27
N GLY A 72 -0.29 -3.46 -12.31
CA GLY A 72 -0.53 -3.67 -10.87
C GLY A 72 -1.89 -3.13 -10.42
N PRO A 73 -2.26 -3.34 -9.14
CA PRO A 73 -3.58 -2.95 -8.61
C PRO A 73 -3.91 -1.48 -8.86
N THR A 74 -2.98 -0.58 -8.54
CA THR A 74 -3.19 0.87 -8.69
C THR A 74 -3.47 1.26 -10.13
N GLY A 75 -2.69 0.75 -11.10
CA GLY A 75 -2.91 1.08 -12.51
C GLY A 75 -4.21 0.50 -13.03
N VAL A 76 -4.55 -0.74 -12.67
CA VAL A 76 -5.82 -1.38 -13.04
C VAL A 76 -7.03 -0.62 -12.45
N GLU A 77 -6.98 -0.22 -11.18
CA GLU A 77 -8.05 0.57 -10.54
C GLU A 77 -8.26 1.90 -11.23
N ILE A 78 -7.17 2.67 -11.43
CA ILE A 78 -7.24 4.00 -12.05
C ILE A 78 -7.78 3.91 -13.48
N THR A 79 -7.25 3.01 -14.29
CA THR A 79 -7.68 2.86 -15.68
C THR A 79 -9.10 2.31 -15.80
N GLY A 80 -9.52 1.42 -14.91
CA GLY A 80 -10.91 0.94 -14.87
C GLY A 80 -11.91 2.06 -14.57
N GLU A 81 -11.61 2.92 -13.60
CA GLU A 81 -12.46 4.10 -13.29
C GLU A 81 -12.46 5.12 -14.41
N ILE A 82 -11.29 5.44 -15.00
CA ILE A 82 -11.18 6.37 -16.12
C ILE A 82 -11.92 5.83 -17.35
N GLY A 83 -11.73 4.55 -17.67
CA GLY A 83 -12.43 3.87 -18.75
C GLY A 83 -13.94 3.95 -18.57
N HIS A 84 -14.44 3.61 -17.37
CA HIS A 84 -15.87 3.71 -17.09
C HIS A 84 -16.39 5.15 -17.21
N PHE A 85 -15.66 6.12 -16.66
CA PHE A 85 -16.06 7.52 -16.69
C PHE A 85 -16.12 8.10 -18.11
N LEU A 86 -15.13 7.79 -18.95
CA LEU A 86 -15.02 8.34 -20.31
C LEU A 86 -15.80 7.54 -21.35
N ASN A 87 -15.74 6.21 -21.27
CA ASN A 87 -16.27 5.30 -22.28
C ASN A 87 -17.61 4.64 -21.89
N GLY A 88 -18.00 4.74 -20.62
CA GLY A 88 -19.14 3.99 -20.07
C GLY A 88 -18.81 2.51 -19.89
N SER A 89 -19.86 1.69 -19.80
CA SER A 89 -19.74 0.24 -19.70
C SER A 89 -20.54 -0.45 -20.81
N THR A 90 -20.08 -1.61 -21.26
CA THR A 90 -20.86 -2.46 -22.15
C THR A 90 -22.09 -3.06 -21.46
N GLY A 91 -23.08 -3.44 -22.28
CA GLY A 91 -24.18 -4.30 -21.82
C GLY A 91 -23.70 -5.70 -21.43
N TRP A 92 -24.52 -6.44 -20.68
CA TRP A 92 -24.15 -7.73 -20.07
C TRP A 92 -23.67 -8.81 -21.04
N PHE A 93 -24.08 -8.75 -22.31
CA PHE A 93 -23.71 -9.72 -23.35
C PHE A 93 -22.46 -9.33 -24.15
N SER A 94 -21.81 -8.21 -23.84
CA SER A 94 -20.58 -7.80 -24.50
C SER A 94 -19.39 -7.78 -23.54
N SER A 95 -18.28 -8.32 -24.02
CA SER A 95 -16.98 -8.31 -23.34
C SER A 95 -16.10 -7.12 -23.70
N ARG A 96 -16.47 -6.30 -24.70
CA ARG A 96 -15.67 -5.17 -25.18
C ARG A 96 -16.51 -4.00 -25.68
N SER A 97 -16.11 -2.79 -25.31
CA SER A 97 -16.71 -1.58 -25.89
C SER A 97 -16.41 -1.52 -27.39
N SER A 98 -17.45 -1.37 -28.22
CA SER A 98 -17.31 -1.31 -29.67
C SER A 98 -16.94 0.09 -30.20
N ASN A 99 -17.17 1.14 -29.40
CA ASN A 99 -16.89 2.51 -29.79
C ASN A 99 -16.49 3.38 -28.58
N PRO A 100 -15.29 3.16 -27.99
CA PRO A 100 -14.82 3.96 -26.87
C PRO A 100 -14.58 5.42 -27.29
N LYS A 101 -14.96 6.37 -26.44
CA LYS A 101 -14.78 7.82 -26.68
C LYS A 101 -13.33 8.27 -26.45
N ALA A 102 -12.60 7.55 -25.62
CA ALA A 102 -11.20 7.79 -25.26
C ALA A 102 -10.41 6.47 -25.28
N LYS A 103 -9.13 6.54 -25.67
CA LYS A 103 -8.24 5.37 -25.76
C LYS A 103 -7.48 5.17 -24.45
N VAL A 104 -7.97 4.31 -23.56
CA VAL A 104 -7.30 4.03 -22.29
C VAL A 104 -6.48 2.74 -22.44
N THR A 105 -5.22 2.72 -22.01
CA THR A 105 -4.35 1.54 -22.14
C THR A 105 -3.58 1.22 -20.84
N VAL A 106 -3.57 -0.04 -20.46
CA VAL A 106 -2.68 -0.58 -19.43
C VAL A 106 -1.52 -1.28 -20.11
N VAL A 107 -0.29 -0.98 -19.70
CA VAL A 107 0.90 -1.71 -20.14
C VAL A 107 1.48 -2.47 -18.95
N THR A 108 1.91 -3.70 -19.18
CA THR A 108 2.52 -4.53 -18.15
C THR A 108 3.67 -5.34 -18.69
N LYS A 109 4.77 -5.37 -17.92
CA LYS A 109 5.94 -6.20 -18.22
C LYS A 109 5.63 -7.69 -18.10
N GLY A 110 4.66 -8.05 -17.26
CA GLY A 110 4.28 -9.44 -17.03
C GLY A 110 3.44 -10.02 -18.16
N ASP A 111 3.29 -11.34 -18.12
CA ASP A 111 2.37 -12.11 -18.98
C ASP A 111 0.91 -12.08 -18.48
N LYS A 112 0.66 -11.40 -17.34
CA LYS A 112 -0.66 -11.22 -16.73
C LYS A 112 -0.75 -9.92 -15.94
N LEU A 113 -1.99 -9.43 -15.79
CA LEU A 113 -2.33 -8.37 -14.85
C LEU A 113 -2.32 -8.90 -13.42
N LEU A 114 -2.23 -7.98 -12.45
CA LEU A 114 -2.43 -8.25 -11.02
C LEU A 114 -1.58 -9.46 -10.55
N PRO A 115 -0.25 -9.29 -10.40
CA PRO A 115 0.69 -10.41 -10.19
C PRO A 115 0.34 -11.33 -9.01
N VAL A 116 -0.36 -10.83 -8.00
CA VAL A 116 -0.83 -11.62 -6.84
C VAL A 116 -1.94 -12.60 -7.23
N LEU A 117 -2.83 -12.22 -8.14
CA LEU A 117 -3.99 -13.03 -8.54
C LEU A 117 -3.60 -14.18 -9.46
N ASN A 118 -4.34 -15.29 -9.40
CA ASN A 118 -4.13 -16.40 -10.33
C ASN A 118 -4.50 -16.01 -11.77
N LYS A 119 -4.11 -16.84 -12.75
CA LYS A 119 -4.32 -16.55 -14.18
C LYS A 119 -5.79 -16.34 -14.53
N SER A 120 -6.70 -17.14 -13.98
CA SER A 120 -8.15 -17.02 -14.25
C SER A 120 -8.71 -15.68 -13.79
N ARG A 121 -8.35 -15.23 -12.58
CA ARG A 121 -8.78 -13.92 -12.07
C ARG A 121 -8.09 -12.76 -12.79
N ALA A 122 -6.84 -12.91 -13.21
CA ALA A 122 -6.16 -11.91 -14.05
C ALA A 122 -6.85 -11.74 -15.42
N LEU A 123 -7.24 -12.83 -16.08
CA LEU A 123 -8.02 -12.79 -17.32
C LEU A 123 -9.41 -12.18 -17.11
N TRP A 124 -10.04 -12.46 -15.97
CA TRP A 124 -11.29 -11.79 -15.61
C TRP A 124 -11.09 -10.28 -15.41
N ALA A 125 -9.99 -9.84 -14.80
CA ALA A 125 -9.64 -8.43 -14.67
C ALA A 125 -9.55 -7.74 -16.04
N GLU A 126 -8.85 -8.37 -16.99
CA GLU A 126 -8.77 -7.88 -18.36
C GLU A 126 -10.14 -7.81 -19.04
N THR A 127 -10.99 -8.82 -18.84
CA THR A 127 -12.36 -8.80 -19.36
C THR A 127 -13.14 -7.60 -18.81
N LEU A 128 -13.00 -7.29 -17.51
CA LEU A 128 -13.65 -6.12 -16.90
C LEU A 128 -13.10 -4.80 -17.47
N LEU A 129 -11.79 -4.69 -17.69
CA LEU A 129 -11.17 -3.53 -18.34
C LEU A 129 -11.68 -3.33 -19.77
N ASN A 130 -11.73 -4.39 -20.57
CA ASN A 130 -12.23 -4.35 -21.94
C ASN A 130 -13.71 -3.89 -22.01
N ARG A 131 -14.53 -4.29 -21.03
CA ARG A 131 -15.94 -3.84 -20.90
C ARG A 131 -16.10 -2.35 -20.64
N VAL A 132 -15.07 -1.69 -20.11
CA VAL A 132 -15.04 -0.23 -19.90
C VAL A 132 -14.14 0.47 -20.93
N GLY A 133 -13.85 -0.19 -22.06
CA GLY A 133 -13.10 0.39 -23.17
C GLY A 133 -11.63 0.65 -22.86
N VAL A 134 -11.03 -0.15 -21.98
CA VAL A 134 -9.60 -0.12 -21.66
C VAL A 134 -8.91 -1.28 -22.36
N ASP A 135 -7.85 -0.99 -23.10
CA ASP A 135 -6.98 -1.99 -23.71
C ASP A 135 -5.84 -2.40 -22.77
N VAL A 136 -5.31 -3.62 -22.94
CA VAL A 136 -4.20 -4.15 -22.16
C VAL A 136 -3.11 -4.63 -23.10
N VAL A 137 -1.87 -4.24 -22.83
CA VAL A 137 -0.68 -4.67 -23.58
C VAL A 137 0.30 -5.35 -22.62
N TYR A 138 0.60 -6.61 -22.93
CA TYR A 138 1.43 -7.50 -22.13
C TYR A 138 2.88 -7.55 -22.63
N ASN A 139 3.79 -8.04 -21.79
CA ASN A 139 5.20 -8.24 -22.10
C ASN A 139 5.92 -6.97 -22.60
N VAL A 140 5.41 -5.79 -22.22
CA VAL A 140 5.97 -4.49 -22.57
C VAL A 140 6.14 -3.67 -21.31
N SER A 141 7.27 -2.98 -21.17
CA SER A 141 7.51 -2.02 -20.10
C SER A 141 7.85 -0.65 -20.67
N VAL A 142 7.56 0.39 -19.89
CA VAL A 142 8.11 1.71 -20.17
C VAL A 142 9.60 1.73 -19.84
N VAL A 143 10.40 2.21 -20.80
CA VAL A 143 11.85 2.38 -20.67
C VAL A 143 12.17 3.81 -20.21
N SER A 144 11.57 4.78 -20.89
CA SER A 144 11.73 6.21 -20.61
C SER A 144 10.44 6.96 -20.93
N SER A 145 10.28 8.13 -20.32
CA SER A 145 9.18 9.04 -20.63
C SER A 145 9.65 10.49 -20.50
N THR A 146 9.26 11.32 -21.45
CA THR A 146 9.55 12.76 -21.48
C THR A 146 8.25 13.52 -21.65
N THR A 147 7.98 14.47 -20.76
CA THR A 147 6.82 15.35 -20.86
C THR A 147 7.22 16.65 -21.55
N ASP A 148 6.55 16.95 -22.66
CA ASP A 148 6.76 18.11 -23.49
C ASP A 148 6.08 19.36 -22.88
N ALA A 149 6.45 20.55 -23.40
CA ALA A 149 5.93 21.82 -22.89
C ALA A 149 4.42 22.00 -23.05
N ASP A 150 3.78 21.26 -23.97
CA ASP A 150 2.33 21.21 -24.17
C ASP A 150 1.61 20.25 -23.20
N GLY A 151 2.36 19.56 -22.34
CA GLY A 151 1.87 18.63 -21.32
C GLY A 151 1.69 17.19 -21.82
N LYS A 152 1.96 16.90 -23.09
CA LYS A 152 1.95 15.53 -23.61
C LYS A 152 3.21 14.80 -23.18
N THR A 153 3.13 13.49 -23.05
CA THR A 153 4.26 12.64 -22.66
C THR A 153 4.58 11.67 -23.78
N THR A 154 5.80 11.75 -24.29
CA THR A 154 6.39 10.74 -25.17
C THR A 154 6.95 9.62 -24.30
N VAL A 155 6.61 8.39 -24.62
CA VAL A 155 6.94 7.19 -23.85
C VAL A 155 7.62 6.18 -24.76
N ASP A 156 8.83 5.78 -24.39
CA ASP A 156 9.56 4.72 -25.08
C ASP A 156 9.27 3.37 -24.41
N LEU A 157 8.94 2.38 -25.23
CA LEU A 157 8.54 1.05 -24.78
C LEU A 157 9.64 0.02 -25.07
N SER A 158 9.68 -1.03 -24.26
CA SER A 158 10.71 -2.08 -24.34
C SER A 158 10.65 -2.92 -25.63
N ASN A 159 9.57 -2.83 -26.40
CA ASN A 159 9.43 -3.45 -27.71
C ASN A 159 9.97 -2.56 -28.85
N GLY A 160 10.55 -1.40 -28.55
CA GLY A 160 11.07 -0.44 -29.52
C GLY A 160 10.01 0.54 -30.06
N GLU A 161 8.74 0.43 -29.64
CA GLU A 161 7.73 1.41 -30.00
C GLU A 161 7.85 2.69 -29.17
N GLN A 162 7.46 3.81 -29.77
CA GLN A 162 7.32 5.09 -29.08
C GLN A 162 5.87 5.55 -29.16
N TRP A 163 5.28 5.87 -28.01
CA TRP A 163 3.90 6.33 -27.92
C TRP A 163 3.84 7.74 -27.36
N THR A 164 3.01 8.60 -27.95
CA THR A 164 2.63 9.89 -27.36
C THR A 164 1.33 9.73 -26.57
N ALA A 165 1.31 10.19 -25.32
CA ALA A 165 0.19 10.14 -24.41
C ALA A 165 -0.18 11.53 -23.90
N ASP A 166 -1.45 11.92 -24.00
CA ASP A 166 -1.92 13.19 -23.44
C ASP A 166 -1.94 13.17 -21.91
N VAL A 167 -2.13 12.00 -21.30
CA VAL A 167 -1.98 11.81 -19.85
C VAL A 167 -1.26 10.51 -19.56
N TYR A 168 -0.12 10.62 -18.88
CA TYR A 168 0.70 9.49 -18.49
C TYR A 168 0.70 9.34 -16.97
N ILE A 169 0.36 8.14 -16.46
CA ILE A 169 0.28 7.87 -15.03
C ILE A 169 1.25 6.73 -14.68
N PRO A 170 2.47 7.03 -14.19
CA PRO A 170 3.47 6.02 -13.87
C PRO A 170 3.08 5.21 -12.63
N ALA A 171 2.17 4.26 -12.78
CA ALA A 171 1.64 3.41 -11.73
C ALA A 171 2.34 2.03 -11.70
N TRP A 172 3.67 2.02 -11.71
CA TRP A 172 4.48 0.81 -11.58
C TRP A 172 5.70 1.07 -10.70
N GLY A 173 6.13 0.02 -10.01
CA GLY A 173 7.24 0.12 -9.08
C GLY A 173 6.92 1.03 -7.90
N VAL A 174 7.64 0.82 -6.81
CA VAL A 174 7.69 1.74 -5.68
C VAL A 174 9.12 1.73 -5.17
N THR A 175 9.60 2.87 -4.71
CA THR A 175 10.87 2.97 -4.00
C THR A 175 10.55 3.09 -2.51
N PRO A 176 11.17 2.27 -1.63
CA PRO A 176 10.95 2.40 -0.20
C PRO A 176 11.47 3.75 0.30
N ASN A 177 10.64 4.48 1.05
CA ASN A 177 11.06 5.70 1.75
C ASN A 177 11.99 5.32 2.91
N SER A 178 13.27 5.13 2.60
CA SER A 178 14.29 4.53 3.48
C SER A 178 15.66 5.20 3.33
N GLU A 179 15.72 6.35 2.66
CA GLU A 179 16.97 7.09 2.41
C GLU A 179 17.65 7.52 3.72
N TYR A 180 16.85 7.79 4.75
CA TYR A 180 17.31 8.10 6.11
C TYR A 180 17.95 6.91 6.84
N VAL A 181 17.82 5.70 6.31
CA VAL A 181 18.33 4.47 6.94
C VAL A 181 19.72 4.11 6.39
N PRO A 182 20.71 3.81 7.24
CA PRO A 182 22.02 3.32 6.82
C PRO A 182 21.97 2.13 5.86
N ALA A 183 22.87 2.08 4.89
CA ALA A 183 22.90 1.05 3.84
C ALA A 183 23.00 -0.38 4.40
N ASN A 184 23.76 -0.56 5.49
CA ASN A 184 23.93 -1.87 6.13
C ASN A 184 22.64 -2.43 6.78
N PHE A 185 21.60 -1.62 6.97
CA PHE A 185 20.29 -2.08 7.46
C PHE A 185 19.30 -2.36 6.33
N LYS A 186 19.67 -2.09 5.08
CA LYS A 186 18.82 -2.29 3.91
C LYS A 186 19.21 -3.56 3.16
N ASN A 187 18.27 -4.10 2.39
CA ASN A 187 18.55 -5.10 1.36
C ASN A 187 18.89 -4.42 0.03
N ASP A 188 19.23 -5.21 -0.98
CA ASP A 188 19.65 -4.71 -2.30
C ASP A 188 18.57 -3.91 -3.04
N GLN A 189 17.30 -4.03 -2.61
CA GLN A 189 16.17 -3.30 -3.14
C GLN A 189 15.84 -2.03 -2.32
N GLY A 190 16.66 -1.71 -1.31
CA GLY A 190 16.49 -0.54 -0.44
C GLY A 190 15.50 -0.73 0.72
N TYR A 191 14.85 -1.89 0.87
CA TYR A 191 13.94 -2.11 2.00
C TYR A 191 14.72 -2.40 3.28
N ILE A 192 14.20 -1.97 4.43
CA ILE A 192 14.81 -2.26 5.73
C ILE A 192 14.70 -3.76 5.99
N LYS A 193 15.83 -4.39 6.32
CA LYS A 193 15.92 -5.80 6.67
C LYS A 193 15.24 -6.04 7.99
N THR A 194 14.32 -6.99 8.01
CA THR A 194 13.49 -7.29 9.17
C THR A 194 13.57 -8.75 9.57
N ASN A 195 13.49 -8.99 10.86
CA ASN A 195 13.20 -10.29 11.41
C ASN A 195 11.79 -10.72 10.99
N GLU A 196 11.67 -11.85 10.31
CA GLU A 196 10.38 -12.28 9.73
C GLU A 196 9.30 -12.55 10.78
N ALA A 197 9.68 -12.97 11.99
CA ALA A 197 8.74 -13.29 13.06
C ALA A 197 8.43 -12.08 13.95
N THR A 198 9.42 -11.23 14.25
CA THR A 198 9.25 -10.15 15.25
C THR A 198 9.08 -8.76 14.64
N LEU A 199 9.36 -8.61 13.34
CA LEU A 199 9.32 -7.35 12.60
C LEU A 199 10.34 -6.30 13.09
N ARG A 200 11.40 -6.76 13.74
CA ARG A 200 12.52 -5.93 14.23
C ARG A 200 13.60 -5.75 13.18
N ALA A 201 14.29 -4.61 13.21
CA ALA A 201 15.54 -4.43 12.47
C ALA A 201 16.71 -4.87 13.36
N ASP A 202 16.96 -6.17 13.46
CA ASP A 202 17.94 -6.74 14.41
C ASP A 202 19.34 -6.14 14.28
N ALA A 203 19.76 -5.81 13.05
CA ALA A 203 21.05 -5.18 12.77
C ALA A 203 21.21 -3.78 13.37
N ALA A 204 20.09 -3.08 13.65
CA ALA A 204 20.09 -1.76 14.26
C ALA A 204 20.13 -1.80 15.79
N GLY A 205 20.12 -2.99 16.40
CA GLY A 205 20.16 -3.19 17.84
C GLY A 205 18.77 -3.36 18.48
N PRO A 206 18.71 -3.43 19.83
CA PRO A 206 17.47 -3.69 20.55
C PRO A 206 16.45 -2.57 20.36
N ARG A 207 15.15 -2.93 20.41
CA ARG A 207 14.00 -2.01 20.30
C ARG A 207 13.93 -1.17 19.01
N VAL A 208 14.47 -1.67 17.91
CA VAL A 208 14.23 -1.09 16.58
C VAL A 208 13.22 -1.96 15.84
N TYR A 209 12.09 -1.36 15.48
CA TYR A 209 10.98 -2.06 14.82
C TYR A 209 10.64 -1.39 13.51
N VAL A 210 10.14 -2.19 12.57
CA VAL A 210 9.83 -1.73 11.22
C VAL A 210 8.37 -2.01 10.92
N ALA A 211 7.66 -0.96 10.50
CA ALA A 211 6.23 -1.03 10.23
C ALA A 211 5.92 -0.58 8.80
N GLY A 212 5.08 -1.35 8.12
CA GLY A 212 4.56 -1.06 6.79
C GLY A 212 5.52 -1.40 5.66
N ASP A 213 5.25 -0.80 4.50
CA ASP A 213 5.87 -1.17 3.23
C ASP A 213 7.38 -0.89 3.15
N VAL A 214 7.96 -0.20 4.13
CA VAL A 214 9.40 0.09 4.19
C VAL A 214 10.23 -1.14 4.62
N GLY A 215 9.61 -2.11 5.30
CA GLY A 215 10.25 -3.37 5.69
C GLY A 215 10.11 -4.47 4.63
N ASP A 216 11.03 -5.43 4.65
CA ASP A 216 11.04 -6.56 3.70
C ASP A 216 10.23 -7.80 4.13
N TYR A 217 9.62 -7.77 5.32
CA TYR A 217 8.84 -8.88 5.90
C TYR A 217 7.55 -9.27 5.14
N SER A 218 7.03 -8.42 4.24
CA SER A 218 5.73 -8.64 3.59
C SER A 218 5.77 -8.45 2.08
N ARG A 219 4.63 -8.66 1.41
CA ARG A 219 4.46 -8.31 -0.02
C ARG A 219 3.94 -6.88 -0.21
N ARG A 220 4.09 -6.04 0.81
CA ARG A 220 3.54 -4.68 0.89
C ARG A 220 2.01 -4.66 0.82
N GLY A 221 1.44 -3.48 0.98
CA GLY A 221 0.01 -3.24 0.83
C GLY A 221 -0.71 -3.23 2.17
N PHE A 222 -1.69 -2.34 2.24
CA PHE A 222 -2.37 -1.92 3.46
C PHE A 222 -2.91 -3.06 4.33
N HIS A 223 -3.39 -4.15 3.73
CA HIS A 223 -3.95 -5.29 4.46
C HIS A 223 -2.92 -5.98 5.38
N ASN A 224 -1.63 -5.94 5.04
CA ASN A 224 -0.57 -6.51 5.89
C ASN A 224 -0.37 -5.74 7.20
N LEU A 225 -0.87 -4.50 7.29
CA LEU A 225 -0.85 -3.75 8.55
C LEU A 225 -1.74 -4.38 9.61
N TYR A 226 -2.84 -5.04 9.22
CA TYR A 226 -3.74 -5.71 10.19
C TYR A 226 -3.07 -6.89 10.91
N SER A 227 -2.09 -7.54 10.30
CA SER A 227 -1.30 -8.61 10.95
C SER A 227 0.00 -8.07 11.57
N ALA A 228 0.62 -7.06 10.98
CA ALA A 228 1.90 -6.51 11.47
C ALA A 228 1.75 -5.63 12.72
N ILE A 229 0.75 -4.73 12.75
CA ILE A 229 0.60 -3.77 13.84
C ILE A 229 0.34 -4.46 15.20
N PRO A 230 -0.52 -5.49 15.32
CA PRO A 230 -0.68 -6.21 16.59
C PRO A 230 0.60 -6.89 17.08
N VAL A 231 1.43 -7.41 16.17
CA VAL A 231 2.73 -8.02 16.50
C VAL A 231 3.68 -6.97 17.05
N LEU A 232 3.83 -5.85 16.34
CA LEU A 232 4.66 -4.73 16.74
C LEU A 232 4.22 -4.16 18.08
N ALA A 233 2.92 -3.88 18.26
CA ALA A 233 2.39 -3.33 19.50
C ALA A 233 2.64 -4.25 20.70
N ALA A 234 2.36 -5.55 20.57
CA ALA A 234 2.59 -6.53 21.63
C ALA A 234 4.07 -6.64 22.00
N ASN A 235 4.96 -6.69 21.00
CA ASN A 235 6.40 -6.81 21.24
C ASN A 235 6.99 -5.52 21.83
N ILE A 236 6.60 -4.34 21.32
CA ILE A 236 7.00 -3.04 21.88
C ILE A 236 6.54 -2.94 23.34
N LYS A 237 5.26 -3.22 23.63
CA LYS A 237 4.71 -3.19 25.00
C LYS A 237 5.54 -4.06 25.94
N ARG A 238 5.76 -5.32 25.54
CA ARG A 238 6.54 -6.29 26.30
C ARG A 238 7.98 -5.81 26.56
N ASP A 239 8.67 -5.35 25.52
CA ASP A 239 10.07 -4.92 25.65
C ASP A 239 10.20 -3.68 26.56
N LEU A 240 9.27 -2.72 26.43
CA LEU A 240 9.28 -1.51 27.26
C LEU A 240 8.92 -1.80 28.72
N LEU A 241 7.96 -2.70 28.99
CA LEU A 241 7.63 -3.10 30.36
C LEU A 241 8.79 -3.83 31.05
N ALA A 242 9.49 -4.73 30.33
CA ALA A 242 10.64 -5.41 30.89
C ALA A 242 11.81 -4.45 31.16
N ALA A 243 12.07 -3.51 30.24
CA ALA A 243 13.08 -2.49 30.44
C ALA A 243 12.74 -1.57 31.64
N ALA A 244 11.47 -1.18 31.77
CA ALA A 244 11.00 -0.35 32.88
C ALA A 244 11.12 -1.06 34.24
N ALA A 245 10.73 -2.35 34.31
CA ALA A 245 10.76 -3.12 35.55
C ALA A 245 12.19 -3.42 36.07
N SER A 246 13.18 -3.43 35.17
CA SER A 246 14.57 -3.75 35.48
C SER A 246 15.51 -2.55 35.47
N ASP A 247 14.97 -1.36 35.19
CA ASP A 247 15.71 -0.11 35.01
C ASP A 247 16.89 -0.22 34.02
N SER A 248 16.75 -1.09 33.03
CA SER A 248 17.81 -1.38 32.06
C SER A 248 17.24 -1.54 30.67
N LEU A 249 17.77 -0.72 29.76
CA LEU A 249 17.50 -0.83 28.35
C LEU A 249 18.10 -2.12 27.75
N ASP A 250 19.00 -2.85 28.40
CA ASP A 250 19.51 -4.10 27.79
C ASP A 250 18.76 -5.36 28.25
N THR A 251 17.75 -5.18 29.11
CA THR A 251 16.95 -6.29 29.62
C THR A 251 16.18 -6.98 28.51
N LYS A 252 16.37 -8.30 28.43
CA LYS A 252 15.58 -9.19 27.57
C LYS A 252 14.29 -9.57 28.31
N PRO A 253 13.11 -9.31 27.73
CA PRO A 253 11.86 -9.71 28.37
C PRO A 253 11.69 -11.22 28.42
N GLU A 254 11.03 -11.72 29.48
CA GLU A 254 10.73 -13.15 29.69
C GLU A 254 9.53 -13.65 28.85
N GLY A 255 9.57 -14.92 28.44
CA GLY A 255 8.52 -15.60 27.65
C GLY A 255 8.69 -15.49 26.13
N LEU A 256 7.66 -15.82 25.35
CA LEU A 256 7.66 -15.61 23.89
C LEU A 256 6.91 -14.33 23.51
N GLY A 257 7.50 -13.53 22.62
CA GLY A 257 6.80 -12.41 21.98
C GLY A 257 5.72 -12.88 21.01
N ARG A 258 4.92 -11.94 20.49
CA ARG A 258 3.98 -12.28 19.42
C ARG A 258 4.75 -12.46 18.13
N SER A 259 4.42 -13.53 17.40
CA SER A 259 5.04 -13.83 16.10
C SER A 259 4.15 -13.34 14.95
N PHE A 260 4.79 -12.81 13.92
CA PHE A 260 4.20 -12.48 12.64
C PHE A 260 4.20 -13.70 11.73
N THR A 261 3.05 -13.98 11.15
CA THR A 261 2.93 -14.98 10.09
C THR A 261 2.71 -14.25 8.78
N ARG A 262 3.68 -14.34 7.87
CA ARG A 262 3.56 -13.76 6.54
C ARG A 262 2.40 -14.41 5.79
N ASN A 263 1.44 -13.60 5.36
CA ASN A 263 0.40 -14.08 4.46
C ASN A 263 0.93 -14.05 3.01
N SER A 264 1.29 -15.21 2.48
CA SER A 264 1.69 -15.38 1.09
C SER A 264 0.55 -15.82 0.17
N SER A 265 -0.66 -15.97 0.71
CA SER A 265 -1.85 -16.38 -0.04
C SER A 265 -2.30 -15.28 -1.00
N GLU A 266 -3.10 -15.66 -1.99
CA GLU A 266 -3.72 -14.74 -2.94
C GLU A 266 -4.76 -13.86 -2.22
N THR A 267 -4.32 -12.69 -1.77
CA THR A 267 -5.15 -11.69 -1.09
C THR A 267 -4.98 -10.33 -1.76
N GLN A 268 -5.97 -9.95 -2.56
CA GLN A 268 -5.99 -8.69 -3.30
C GLN A 268 -7.42 -8.41 -3.78
N ALA A 269 -7.84 -7.15 -3.73
CA ALA A 269 -9.15 -6.70 -4.17
C ALA A 269 -8.99 -5.42 -4.98
N VAL A 270 -9.51 -5.42 -6.21
CA VAL A 270 -9.26 -4.39 -7.24
C VAL A 270 -10.59 -4.02 -7.90
N PRO A 271 -11.15 -2.83 -7.64
CA PRO A 271 -12.28 -2.31 -8.41
C PRO A 271 -11.85 -1.99 -9.85
N ILE A 272 -12.79 -2.16 -10.77
CA ILE A 272 -12.63 -1.88 -12.20
C ILE A 272 -13.96 -1.27 -12.68
N GLY A 273 -14.08 0.05 -12.56
CA GLY A 273 -15.33 0.76 -12.80
C GLY A 273 -16.46 0.24 -11.91
N PRO A 274 -17.64 -0.14 -12.45
CA PRO A 274 -18.77 -0.62 -11.66
C PRO A 274 -18.63 -2.07 -11.16
N ALA A 275 -17.47 -2.70 -11.35
CA ALA A 275 -17.20 -4.11 -11.05
C ALA A 275 -15.89 -4.25 -10.25
N GLY A 276 -15.49 -5.48 -9.96
CA GLY A 276 -14.18 -5.74 -9.36
C GLY A 276 -13.75 -7.19 -9.48
N VAL A 277 -12.48 -7.43 -9.21
CA VAL A 277 -11.90 -8.75 -9.07
C VAL A 277 -11.08 -8.84 -7.80
N GLY A 278 -11.16 -9.97 -7.11
CA GLY A 278 -10.35 -10.17 -5.94
C GLY A 278 -10.40 -11.58 -5.38
N ALA A 279 -9.55 -11.78 -4.39
CA ALA A 279 -9.50 -12.96 -3.56
C ALA A 279 -9.06 -12.60 -2.14
N VAL A 280 -9.44 -13.44 -1.19
CA VAL A 280 -8.97 -13.41 0.20
C VAL A 280 -8.52 -14.81 0.56
N ASN A 281 -7.24 -14.97 0.92
CA ASN A 281 -6.65 -16.27 1.23
C ASN A 281 -6.88 -17.34 0.13
N GLY A 282 -6.81 -16.96 -1.15
CA GLY A 282 -7.05 -17.86 -2.27
C GLY A 282 -8.52 -18.01 -2.70
N TRP A 283 -9.46 -17.66 -1.82
CA TRP A 283 -10.89 -17.73 -2.12
C TRP A 283 -11.34 -16.53 -2.94
N GLY A 284 -12.02 -16.78 -4.05
CA GLY A 284 -12.46 -15.72 -4.97
C GLY A 284 -13.58 -14.88 -4.35
N LEU A 285 -13.52 -13.58 -4.55
CA LEU A 285 -14.60 -12.67 -4.17
C LEU A 285 -15.57 -12.47 -5.35
N PRO A 286 -16.90 -12.49 -5.13
CA PRO A 286 -17.85 -12.03 -6.13
C PRO A 286 -17.54 -10.60 -6.58
N SER A 287 -17.73 -10.31 -7.88
CA SER A 287 -17.36 -9.02 -8.49
C SER A 287 -18.05 -7.82 -7.83
N PHE A 288 -19.37 -7.93 -7.59
CA PHE A 288 -20.14 -6.87 -6.91
C PHE A 288 -19.66 -6.64 -5.47
N LEU A 289 -19.21 -7.69 -4.77
CA LEU A 289 -18.74 -7.59 -3.39
C LEU A 289 -17.40 -6.87 -3.33
N THR A 290 -16.53 -7.11 -4.31
CA THR A 290 -15.25 -6.38 -4.45
C THR A 290 -15.49 -4.89 -4.68
N TRP A 291 -16.39 -4.55 -5.61
CA TRP A 291 -16.79 -3.16 -5.84
C TRP A 291 -17.51 -2.55 -4.63
N LEU A 292 -18.39 -3.29 -3.94
CA LEU A 292 -19.10 -2.79 -2.77
C LEU A 292 -18.14 -2.47 -1.61
N LEU A 293 -17.14 -3.32 -1.39
CA LEU A 293 -16.15 -3.16 -0.32
C LEU A 293 -15.14 -2.04 -0.59
N LYS A 294 -14.71 -1.86 -1.85
CA LYS A 294 -13.61 -0.95 -2.20
C LYS A 294 -14.04 0.21 -3.13
N GLY A 295 -14.96 0.01 -4.05
CA GLY A 295 -15.43 1.02 -5.01
C GLY A 295 -16.40 2.07 -4.46
N ARG A 296 -17.19 1.78 -3.40
CA ARG A 296 -18.10 2.80 -2.83
C ARG A 296 -17.40 3.85 -1.99
N ASN A 297 -16.53 3.43 -1.07
CA ASN A 297 -15.90 4.31 -0.07
C ASN A 297 -14.38 4.06 0.08
N TYR A 298 -13.72 3.26 -0.76
CA TYR A 298 -12.29 2.91 -0.61
C TYR A 298 -11.89 2.40 0.79
N MET A 299 -12.83 1.82 1.53
CA MET A 299 -12.64 1.48 2.95
C MET A 299 -12.21 2.68 3.82
N ILE A 300 -12.57 3.91 3.46
CA ILE A 300 -12.29 5.14 4.24
C ILE A 300 -12.84 5.03 5.67
N GLY A 301 -13.93 4.29 5.90
CA GLY A 301 -14.40 4.01 7.27
C GLY A 301 -13.42 3.17 8.11
N ASN A 302 -12.60 2.32 7.47
CA ASN A 302 -11.55 1.54 8.14
C ASN A 302 -10.28 2.37 8.38
N ILE A 303 -10.13 3.52 7.71
CA ILE A 303 -9.11 4.52 8.08
C ILE A 303 -9.39 4.97 9.51
N THR A 304 -10.64 5.22 9.89
CA THR A 304 -10.98 5.58 11.28
C THR A 304 -10.59 4.48 12.28
N VAL A 305 -10.75 3.20 11.95
CA VAL A 305 -10.31 2.07 12.80
C VAL A 305 -8.77 2.04 12.94
N THR A 306 -8.06 2.36 11.86
CA THR A 306 -6.59 2.39 11.80
C THR A 306 -6.03 3.63 12.53
N VAL A 307 -6.65 4.78 12.30
CA VAL A 307 -6.32 6.08 12.90
C VAL A 307 -6.70 6.09 14.38
N ASN A 308 -7.77 5.44 14.83
CA ASN A 308 -8.14 5.46 16.25
C ASN A 308 -7.46 4.36 17.08
N GLY A 309 -6.60 3.54 16.48
CA GLY A 309 -5.92 2.41 17.12
C GLY A 309 -6.87 1.26 17.50
N ASP A 310 -8.05 1.19 16.92
CA ASP A 310 -9.07 0.20 17.30
C ASP A 310 -8.72 -1.22 16.85
N MET A 311 -7.77 -1.35 15.92
CA MET A 311 -7.23 -2.63 15.45
C MET A 311 -6.46 -3.43 16.51
N VAL A 312 -6.05 -2.81 17.62
CA VAL A 312 -5.35 -3.46 18.74
C VAL A 312 -6.20 -3.60 20.01
N LYS A 313 -7.50 -3.24 19.95
CA LYS A 313 -8.41 -3.28 21.11
C LYS A 313 -8.53 -4.67 21.75
N ARG A 314 -8.61 -5.74 20.94
CA ARG A 314 -8.79 -7.12 21.42
C ARG A 314 -7.54 -7.75 22.02
N ASP A 315 -6.37 -7.17 21.74
CA ASP A 315 -5.08 -7.70 22.17
C ASP A 315 -4.59 -7.10 23.51
N ASN A 316 -5.32 -6.09 24.03
CA ASN A 316 -5.03 -5.41 25.30
C ASN A 316 -5.99 -5.80 26.43
N THR A 317 -6.88 -6.78 26.22
CA THR A 317 -7.65 -7.43 27.28
C THR A 317 -6.95 -8.71 27.70
N GLY A 318 -5.84 -8.55 28.42
CA GLY A 318 -5.13 -9.60 29.13
C GLY A 318 -4.82 -9.07 30.52
#